data_AF-A0A0R1VA35-F1
#
_entry.id   AF-A0A0R1VA35-F1
#
_cell.length_a   1.000
_cell.length_b   1.000
_cell.length_c   1.000
_cell.angle_alpha   90.00
_cell.angle_beta   90.00
_cell.angle_gamma   90.00
#
_symmetry.space_group_name_H-M   'P 1'
#
loop_
_entity.id
_entity.type
_entity.pdbx_description
1 polymer ?
#
loop_
_entity_poly.entity_id
_entity_poly.type
_entity_poly.pdbx_seq_one_letter_code
_entity_poly.pdbx_strand_id
1 'polypeptide(L)'
;MLIDKTISYLFTGTRYLVWGMALIGIIGSVILFWVNLPLGLLSATTFVASLALAISLSLLLAPRILTPWLSITNRLTIGLPALLIALAVMGMIYYAQGGFPTLNLLF
;
A
#
# COMPACT_ATOMS: atom_id res chain seq x y z
N MET A 1 4.30 24.89 22.84
CA MET A 1 5.72 24.65 22.53
C MET A 1 6.19 23.21 22.77
N LEU A 2 5.97 22.59 23.95
CA LEU A 2 6.27 21.16 24.18
C LEU A 2 5.26 20.22 23.50
N ILE A 3 3.97 20.55 23.57
CA ILE A 3 2.88 19.76 22.97
C ILE A 3 3.04 19.66 21.44
N ASP A 4 3.31 20.78 20.76
CA ASP A 4 3.48 20.83 19.30
C ASP A 4 4.66 19.98 18.82
N LYS A 5 5.74 19.94 19.62
CA LYS A 5 6.91 19.07 19.35
C LYS A 5 6.54 17.60 19.49
N THR A 6 5.87 17.21 20.57
CA THR A 6 5.45 15.82 20.78
C THR A 6 4.55 15.32 19.66
N ILE A 7 3.57 16.14 19.26
CA ILE A 7 2.68 15.84 18.12
C ILE A 7 3.49 15.68 16.82
N SER A 8 4.44 16.57 16.56
CA SER A 8 5.31 16.50 15.37
C SER A 8 6.15 15.23 15.34
N TYR A 9 6.73 14.81 16.47
CA TYR A 9 7.50 13.57 16.56
C TYR A 9 6.62 12.33 16.42
N LEU A 10 5.40 12.36 16.98
CA LEU A 10 4.43 11.27 16.81
C LEU A 10 4.09 11.08 15.33
N PHE A 11 3.70 12.14 14.61
CA PHE A 11 3.42 12.07 13.17
C PHE A 11 4.61 11.59 12.35
N THR A 12 5.82 12.04 12.73
CA THR A 12 7.05 11.59 12.09
C THR A 12 7.23 10.09 12.30
N GLY A 13 7.13 9.60 13.54
CA GLY A 13 7.24 8.18 13.88
C GLY A 13 6.20 7.33 13.16
N THR A 14 4.92 7.74 13.16
CA THR A 14 3.85 7.04 12.43
C THR A 14 4.15 6.97 10.93
N ARG A 15 4.66 8.05 10.33
CA ARG A 15 5.05 8.05 8.91
C ARG A 15 6.13 7.02 8.62
N TYR A 16 7.17 6.94 9.43
CA TYR A 16 8.24 5.94 9.26
C TYR A 16 7.72 4.51 9.45
N LEU A 17 6.84 4.30 10.43
CA LEU A 17 6.23 3.00 10.68
C LEU A 17 5.37 2.56 9.49
N VAL A 18 4.50 3.44 8.97
CA VAL A 18 3.67 3.14 7.80
C VAL A 18 4.54 2.89 6.58
N TRP A 19 5.61 3.65 6.38
CA TRP A 19 6.55 3.41 5.29
C TRP A 19 7.23 2.04 5.40
N GLY A 20 7.69 1.65 6.59
CA GLY A 20 8.26 0.32 6.83
C GLY A 20 7.25 -0.81 6.58
N MET A 21 6.02 -0.64 7.06
CA MET A 21 4.91 -1.57 6.81
C MET A 21 4.58 -1.68 5.32
N ALA A 22 4.63 -0.58 4.58
CA ALA A 22 4.42 -0.58 3.14
C ALA A 22 5.49 -1.40 2.40
N LEU A 23 6.77 -1.28 2.80
CA LEU A 23 7.84 -2.10 2.22
C LEU A 23 7.63 -3.60 2.47
N ILE A 24 7.25 -3.97 3.69
CA ILE A 24 6.90 -5.36 4.02
C ILE A 24 5.67 -5.80 3.20
N GLY A 25 4.69 -4.91 3.06
CA GLY A 25 3.47 -5.12 2.30
C GLY A 25 3.73 -5.41 0.82
N ILE A 26 4.77 -4.83 0.20
CA ILE A 26 5.19 -5.17 -1.18
C ILE A 26 5.53 -6.66 -1.26
N ILE A 27 6.43 -7.12 -0.38
CA ILE A 27 6.88 -8.51 -0.36
C ILE A 27 5.71 -9.45 -0.08
N GLY A 28 4.90 -9.13 0.93
CA GLY A 28 3.71 -9.91 1.29
C GLY A 28 2.70 -10.01 0.15
N SER A 29 2.44 -8.90 -0.56
CA SER A 29 1.49 -8.87 -1.68
C SER A 29 1.97 -9.74 -2.86
N VAL A 30 3.27 -9.75 -3.17
CA VAL A 30 3.81 -10.61 -4.23
C VAL A 30 3.67 -12.08 -3.85
N ILE A 31 4.01 -12.46 -2.62
CA ILE A 31 3.88 -13.86 -2.16
C ILE A 31 2.41 -14.30 -2.21
N LEU A 32 1.50 -13.49 -1.65
CA LEU A 32 0.08 -13.82 -1.59
C LEU A 32 -0.57 -13.87 -2.97
N PHE A 33 -0.11 -13.06 -3.93
CA PHE A 33 -0.54 -13.16 -5.33
C PHE A 33 -0.30 -14.57 -5.88
N TRP A 34 0.91 -15.11 -5.74
CA TRP A 34 1.25 -16.45 -6.23
C TRP A 34 0.49 -17.55 -5.49
N VAL A 35 0.33 -17.42 -4.18
CA VAL A 35 -0.42 -18.38 -3.35
C VAL A 35 -1.91 -18.42 -3.72
N ASN A 36 -2.47 -17.29 -4.14
CA ASN A 36 -3.90 -17.17 -4.45
C ASN A 36 -4.25 -17.33 -5.93
N LEU A 37 -3.27 -17.48 -6.83
CA LEU A 37 -3.53 -17.80 -8.24
C LEU A 37 -4.43 -19.04 -8.42
N PRO A 38 -4.25 -20.16 -7.67
CA PRO A 38 -5.12 -21.33 -7.78
C PRO A 38 -6.56 -21.08 -7.29
N LEU A 39 -6.77 -20.12 -6.40
CA LEU A 39 -8.07 -19.75 -5.84
C LEU A 39 -8.89 -18.87 -6.78
N GLY A 40 -8.30 -18.45 -7.90
CA GLY A 40 -8.96 -17.73 -8.98
C GLY A 40 -8.40 -16.33 -9.21
N LEU A 41 -8.58 -15.84 -10.43
CA LEU A 41 -8.08 -14.54 -10.90
C LEU A 41 -8.54 -13.38 -10.01
N LEU A 42 -9.77 -13.41 -9.50
CA LEU A 42 -10.30 -12.34 -8.66
C LEU A 42 -9.55 -12.25 -7.31
N SER A 43 -9.23 -13.38 -6.69
CA SER A 43 -8.43 -13.40 -5.46
C SER A 43 -7.02 -12.85 -5.73
N ALA A 44 -6.37 -13.32 -6.80
CA ALA A 44 -5.07 -12.81 -7.21
C ALA A 44 -5.07 -11.29 -7.46
N THR A 45 -6.12 -10.75 -8.11
CA THR A 45 -6.22 -9.30 -8.37
C THR A 45 -6.33 -8.43 -7.13
N THR A 46 -6.85 -8.94 -6.00
CA THR A 46 -6.82 -8.19 -4.73
C THR A 46 -5.39 -7.92 -4.25
N PHE A 47 -4.48 -8.89 -4.44
CA PHE A 47 -3.08 -8.73 -4.07
C PHE A 47 -2.32 -7.83 -5.04
N VAL A 48 -2.76 -7.71 -6.29
CA VAL A 48 -2.26 -6.66 -7.21
C VAL A 48 -2.66 -5.27 -6.72
N ALA A 49 -3.90 -5.10 -6.26
CA ALA A 49 -4.35 -3.83 -5.68
C ALA A 49 -3.58 -3.49 -4.39
N SER A 50 -3.37 -4.48 -3.51
CA SER A 50 -2.53 -4.35 -2.31
C SER A 50 -1.09 -3.97 -2.66
N LEU A 51 -0.51 -4.58 -3.71
CA LEU A 51 0.83 -4.26 -4.19
C LEU A 51 0.91 -2.80 -4.67
N ALA A 52 -0.05 -2.35 -5.48
CA ALA A 52 -0.11 -0.97 -5.96
C ALA A 52 -0.24 0.03 -4.80
N LEU A 53 -1.05 -0.29 -3.79
CA LEU A 53 -1.19 0.50 -2.57
C LEU A 53 0.12 0.56 -1.78
N ALA A 54 0.79 -0.58 -1.60
CA ALA A 54 2.06 -0.67 -0.90
C ALA A 54 3.16 0.13 -1.62
N ILE A 55 3.24 0.06 -2.95
CA ILE A 55 4.15 0.88 -3.77
C ILE A 55 3.83 2.36 -3.60
N SER A 56 2.55 2.75 -3.68
CA SER A 56 2.11 4.13 -3.49
C SER A 56 2.54 4.68 -2.13
N LEU A 57 2.23 3.97 -1.04
CA LEU A 57 2.63 4.35 0.31
C LEU A 57 4.15 4.41 0.46
N SER A 58 4.88 3.45 -0.11
CA SER A 58 6.35 3.44 -0.07
C SER A 58 6.97 4.67 -0.74
N LEU A 59 6.40 5.15 -1.84
CA LEU A 59 6.90 6.30 -2.60
C LEU A 59 6.44 7.64 -2.01
N LEU A 60 5.17 7.76 -1.64
CA LEU A 60 4.60 8.99 -1.11
C LEU A 60 5.11 9.29 0.30
N LEU A 61 5.23 8.27 1.14
CA LEU A 61 5.69 8.41 2.52
C LEU A 61 7.21 8.28 2.66
N ALA A 62 7.93 7.97 1.57
CA ALA A 62 9.38 7.84 1.53
C ALA A 62 10.08 8.94 2.35
N PRO A 63 10.85 8.59 3.39
CA PRO A 63 11.55 9.59 4.17
C PRO A 63 12.73 10.13 3.35
N ARG A 64 12.82 11.47 3.23
CA ARG A 64 13.86 12.13 2.42
C ARG A 64 15.28 11.75 2.85
N ILE A 65 15.48 11.50 4.14
CA ILE A 65 16.77 11.11 4.72
C ILE A 65 17.24 9.76 4.16
N LEU A 66 16.34 8.79 3.94
CA LEU A 66 16.68 7.47 3.43
C LEU A 66 16.60 7.38 1.89
N THR A 67 15.97 8.37 1.24
CA THR A 67 15.74 8.39 -0.21
C THR A 67 16.11 9.74 -0.84
N PRO A 68 17.34 10.23 -0.64
CA PRO A 68 17.75 11.56 -1.11
C PRO A 68 17.75 11.66 -2.64
N TRP A 69 18.00 10.55 -3.34
CA TRP A 69 17.97 10.45 -4.81
C TRP A 69 16.56 10.50 -5.42
N LEU A 70 15.51 10.32 -4.60
CA LEU A 70 14.14 10.24 -5.10
C LEU A 70 13.48 11.63 -5.11
N SER A 71 13.40 12.25 -6.28
CA SER A 71 12.80 13.57 -6.48
C SER A 71 11.32 13.59 -6.08
N ILE A 72 10.83 14.75 -5.62
CA ILE A 72 9.43 14.86 -5.18
C ILE A 72 8.44 14.66 -6.32
N THR A 73 8.82 15.10 -7.52
CA THR A 73 8.05 14.93 -8.74
C THR A 73 7.88 13.44 -9.05
N ASN A 74 8.96 12.65 -8.99
CA ASN A 74 8.92 11.22 -9.28
C ASN A 74 8.06 10.44 -8.26
N ARG A 75 8.06 10.87 -6.99
CA ARG A 75 7.20 10.29 -5.95
C ARG A 75 5.73 10.49 -6.27
N LEU A 76 5.36 11.69 -6.74
CA LEU A 76 3.98 12.03 -7.05
C LEU A 76 3.52 11.44 -8.38
N THR A 77 4.36 11.46 -9.41
CA THR A 77 4.00 10.94 -10.74
C THR A 77 3.79 9.42 -10.75
N ILE A 78 4.47 8.67 -9.88
CA ILE A 78 4.29 7.21 -9.78
C ILE A 78 3.35 6.86 -8.62
N GLY A 79 3.55 7.48 -7.46
CA GLY A 79 2.81 7.13 -6.25
C GLY A 79 1.33 7.52 -6.31
N LEU A 80 0.98 8.67 -6.89
CA LEU A 80 -0.41 9.13 -6.95
C LEU A 80 -1.25 8.27 -7.93
N PRO A 81 -0.80 7.98 -9.16
CA PRO A 81 -1.54 7.07 -10.04
C PRO A 81 -1.62 5.65 -9.47
N ALA A 82 -0.57 5.14 -8.83
CA ALA A 82 -0.61 3.83 -8.17
C ALA A 82 -1.69 3.77 -7.08
N LEU A 83 -1.87 4.86 -6.31
CA LEU A 83 -2.95 4.97 -5.32
C LEU A 83 -4.32 4.88 -6.00
N LEU A 84 -4.52 5.66 -7.08
CA LEU A 84 -5.79 5.71 -7.79
C LEU A 84 -6.14 4.35 -8.41
N ILE A 85 -5.15 3.66 -8.98
CA ILE A 85 -5.31 2.31 -9.53
C ILE A 85 -5.67 1.33 -8.41
N ALA A 86 -4.97 1.37 -7.27
CA ALA A 86 -5.29 0.50 -6.14
C ALA A 86 -6.73 0.69 -5.66
N LEU A 87 -7.16 1.94 -5.49
CA LEU A 87 -8.52 2.29 -5.08
C LEU A 87 -9.57 1.85 -6.11
N ALA A 88 -9.30 2.08 -7.41
CA ALA A 88 -10.21 1.67 -8.47
C ALA A 88 -10.37 0.15 -8.52
N VAL A 89 -9.26 -0.60 -8.44
CA VAL A 89 -9.29 -2.07 -8.44
C VAL A 89 -9.98 -2.61 -7.19
N MET A 90 -9.67 -2.09 -6.01
CA MET A 90 -10.37 -2.48 -4.77
C MET A 90 -11.87 -2.18 -4.85
N GLY A 91 -12.26 -1.01 -5.35
CA GLY A 91 -13.66 -0.62 -5.52
C GLY A 91 -14.42 -1.54 -6.48
N MET A 92 -13.80 -1.89 -7.61
CA MET A 92 -14.38 -2.86 -8.56
C MET A 92 -14.58 -4.24 -7.92
N ILE A 93 -13.59 -4.74 -7.18
CA ILE A 93 -13.68 -6.05 -6.52
C ILE A 93 -14.77 -6.04 -5.44
N TYR A 94 -14.81 -4.99 -4.62
CA TYR A 94 -15.81 -4.84 -3.58
C TYR A 94 -17.24 -4.82 -4.15
N TYR A 95 -17.45 -4.10 -5.26
CA TYR A 95 -18.74 -4.06 -5.94
C TYR A 95 -19.10 -5.43 -6.56
N ALA A 96 -18.14 -6.12 -7.17
CA ALA A 96 -18.38 -7.40 -7.84
C ALA A 96 -18.67 -8.56 -6.86
N GLN A 97 -18.09 -8.54 -5.66
CA GLN A 97 -18.21 -9.64 -4.69
C GLN A 97 -19.00 -9.30 -3.42
N GLY A 98 -19.51 -8.08 -3.30
CA GLY A 98 -20.18 -7.61 -2.07
C GLY A 98 -19.25 -7.56 -0.85
N GLY A 99 -17.93 -7.46 -1.08
CA GLY A 99 -16.91 -7.54 -0.04
C GLY A 99 -15.62 -8.18 -0.56
N PHE A 100 -14.89 -8.85 0.35
CA PHE A 100 -13.71 -9.65 0.01
C PHE A 100 -13.87 -11.12 0.44
N PRO A 101 -14.94 -11.83 0.01
CA PRO A 101 -15.16 -13.22 0.42
C PRO A 101 -14.03 -14.15 -0.02
N THR A 102 -13.34 -13.86 -1.12
CA THR A 102 -12.16 -14.63 -1.56
C THR A 102 -10.93 -14.48 -0.67
N LEU A 103 -10.89 -13.48 0.21
CA LEU A 103 -9.83 -13.30 1.21
C LEU A 103 -10.15 -13.99 2.54
N ASN A 104 -11.30 -14.67 2.64
CA ASN A 104 -11.70 -15.39 3.83
C ASN A 104 -10.92 -16.72 3.92
N LEU A 105 -9.63 -16.64 4.26
CA LEU A 105 -8.74 -17.78 4.47
C LEU A 105 -9.13 -18.66 5.68
N LEU A 106 -10.24 -18.34 6.37
CA LEU A 106 -10.73 -19.03 7.56
C LEU A 106 -11.88 -20.02 7.28
N PHE A 107 -12.36 -20.15 6.04
CA PHE A 107 -13.38 -21.15 5.66
C PHE A 107 -13.16 -21.69 4.24
#